data_AF-A0A350H5D5-F1
#
_entry.id   AF-A0A350H5D5-F1
#
_cell.length_a   1.000
_cell.length_b   1.000
_cell.length_c   1.000
_cell.angle_alpha   90.00
_cell.angle_beta   90.00
_cell.angle_gamma   90.00
#
_symmetry.space_group_name_H-M   'P 1'
#
loop_
_entity.id
_entity.type
_entity.pdbx_description
1 polymer ?
#
loop_
_entity_poly.entity_id
_entity_poly.type
_entity_poly.pdbx_seq_one_letter_code
_entity_poly.pdbx_strand_id
1 'polypeptide(L)'
;MSYKELFYNENEGVLERYELSKERIGLIIHEETIDEKYRDYFVSVAKFIEGICCFYEDESKRFSENANITFEELRDINTNLYSDILGDAYDESYANPDFAVKKLGEEYGKILCLLYTQIRGMIRYAYEYRLVDMTINMELFVEVYNLFENAKSNENKEELDKDDSSRDTLLQNTKEAIYYFISDYADRNIEIRTRENVDPDLDRISDLVANSNLGDLRYLFNYGEYISDVEIKTAQFINTLTDEEVENMAKTYVEGYRDGFLMANKPLHKKKCVSLYYNIGFERVVRKAILMFRDMGLSPVIWLPAVDVINRKTFVNGAIGTPANKQYDYDHRYDIACVLDKALNDRRIALLEQSYEKYKDVAALMGGPAVIETWGEIPFTPVNKENAWALSSKQQKLVTEYASHSGQIIKKYIKGDERSFTIISFPVPSIGDNFDEIFKETVKINTLDKKLYKDIQQTIIDTLDKADHVRVVGKGNNKTYINVSMQEIKNPDKETSFENCL
;
A
#
# COMPACT_ATOMS: atom_id res chain seq x y z
N MET A 1 21.46 13.45 -0.91
CA MET A 1 20.66 13.84 -2.10
C MET A 1 19.23 13.81 -1.64
N SER A 2 18.46 14.88 -1.81
CA SER A 2 17.05 14.88 -1.42
C SER A 2 16.25 13.92 -2.30
N TYR A 3 15.13 13.42 -1.80
CA TYR A 3 14.27 12.53 -2.59
C TYR A 3 13.83 13.17 -3.92
N LYS A 4 13.59 14.50 -3.94
CA LYS A 4 13.26 15.26 -5.16
C LYS A 4 14.42 15.24 -6.18
N GLU A 5 15.66 15.30 -5.72
CA GLU A 5 16.85 15.24 -6.58
C GLU A 5 17.04 13.86 -7.23
N LEU A 6 16.59 12.78 -6.58
CA LEU A 6 16.71 11.41 -7.13
C LEU A 6 16.01 11.26 -8.49
N PHE A 7 14.86 11.94 -8.67
CA PHE A 7 14.06 11.88 -9.89
C PHE A 7 14.28 13.08 -10.81
N TYR A 8 15.15 14.04 -10.44
CA TYR A 8 15.31 15.29 -11.18
C TYR A 8 15.64 15.06 -12.65
N ASN A 9 16.68 14.28 -12.96
CA ASN A 9 17.09 14.03 -14.34
C ASN A 9 16.02 13.30 -15.15
N GLU A 10 15.30 12.36 -14.52
CA GLU A 10 14.21 11.64 -15.18
C GLU A 10 13.03 12.56 -15.47
N ASN A 11 12.68 13.43 -14.52
CA ASN A 11 11.60 14.41 -14.65
C ASN A 11 11.90 15.42 -15.75
N GLU A 12 13.12 15.99 -15.78
CA GLU A 12 13.55 16.90 -16.85
C GLU A 12 13.40 16.25 -18.24
N GLY A 13 13.74 14.96 -18.35
CA GLY A 13 13.63 14.20 -19.59
C GLY A 13 12.20 13.96 -20.11
N VAL A 14 11.17 14.21 -19.29
CA VAL A 14 9.76 14.01 -19.67
C VAL A 14 8.92 15.28 -19.64
N LEU A 15 9.49 16.44 -19.30
CA LEU A 15 8.75 17.71 -19.20
C LEU A 15 8.00 18.06 -20.48
N GLU A 16 8.63 17.94 -21.65
CA GLU A 16 7.96 18.23 -22.92
C GLU A 16 6.75 17.31 -23.16
N ARG A 17 6.91 16.01 -22.89
CA ARG A 17 5.82 15.01 -23.03
C ARG A 17 4.70 15.27 -22.02
N TYR A 18 5.05 15.68 -20.80
CA TYR A 18 4.10 16.08 -19.77
C TYR A 18 3.23 17.25 -20.23
N GLU A 19 3.86 18.34 -20.69
CA GLU A 19 3.13 19.54 -21.14
C GLU A 19 2.25 19.25 -22.36
N LEU A 20 2.76 18.49 -23.34
CA LEU A 20 1.97 18.08 -24.52
C LEU A 20 0.76 17.23 -24.13
N SER A 21 0.95 16.28 -23.21
CA SER A 21 -0.14 15.42 -22.72
C SER A 21 -1.17 16.23 -21.94
N LYS A 22 -0.71 17.15 -21.08
CA LYS A 22 -1.56 18.06 -20.31
C LYS A 22 -2.40 18.95 -21.23
N GLU A 23 -1.78 19.57 -22.24
CA GLU A 23 -2.47 20.39 -23.23
C GLU A 23 -3.54 19.57 -23.96
N ARG A 24 -3.18 18.37 -24.46
CA ARG A 24 -4.14 17.48 -25.14
C ARG A 24 -5.32 17.12 -24.24
N ILE A 25 -5.07 16.80 -22.97
CA ILE A 25 -6.13 16.46 -22.00
C ILE A 25 -7.03 17.65 -21.71
N GLY A 26 -6.48 18.86 -21.63
CA GLY A 26 -7.28 20.09 -21.52
C GLY A 26 -8.24 20.27 -22.70
N LEU A 27 -7.82 19.91 -23.91
CA LEU A 27 -8.69 19.95 -25.09
C LEU A 27 -9.82 18.88 -25.05
N ILE A 28 -9.56 17.69 -24.51
CA ILE A 28 -10.56 16.59 -24.40
C ILE A 28 -11.81 17.04 -23.63
N ILE A 29 -11.66 17.92 -22.63
CA ILE A 29 -12.78 18.49 -21.86
C ILE A 29 -13.77 19.25 -22.78
N HIS A 30 -13.19 19.89 -23.81
CA HIS A 30 -13.76 20.64 -24.92
C HIS A 30 -14.55 19.85 -25.97
N GLU A 31 -14.16 18.60 -26.17
CA GLU A 31 -14.35 17.94 -27.46
C GLU A 31 -15.61 17.10 -27.55
N GLU A 32 -16.14 17.06 -28.78
CA GLU A 32 -17.32 16.28 -29.14
C GLU A 32 -16.98 15.19 -30.16
N THR A 33 -15.71 14.82 -30.27
CA THR A 33 -15.14 13.98 -31.34
C THR A 33 -15.29 12.48 -31.08
N ILE A 34 -15.77 12.09 -29.90
CA ILE A 34 -16.14 10.70 -29.55
C ILE A 34 -17.66 10.53 -29.40
N ASP A 35 -18.14 9.28 -29.39
CA ASP A 35 -19.55 8.96 -29.14
C ASP A 35 -20.01 9.58 -27.80
N GLU A 36 -21.21 10.19 -27.81
CA GLU A 36 -21.82 10.84 -26.65
C GLU A 36 -21.89 9.91 -25.43
N LYS A 37 -22.08 8.61 -25.64
CA LYS A 37 -22.12 7.58 -24.60
C LYS A 37 -20.87 7.56 -23.72
N TYR A 38 -19.68 7.79 -24.29
CA TYR A 38 -18.40 7.72 -23.56
C TYR A 38 -17.89 9.10 -23.14
N ARG A 39 -18.48 10.18 -23.65
CA ARG A 39 -18.01 11.55 -23.44
C ARG A 39 -17.93 11.94 -21.96
N ASP A 40 -18.97 11.63 -21.19
CA ASP A 40 -19.04 11.97 -19.76
C ASP A 40 -17.89 11.33 -18.96
N TYR A 41 -17.51 10.10 -19.30
CA TYR A 41 -16.35 9.41 -18.71
C TYR A 41 -15.05 10.17 -19.00
N PHE A 42 -14.74 10.41 -20.28
CA PHE A 42 -13.46 11.04 -20.65
C PHE A 42 -13.38 12.48 -20.14
N VAL A 43 -14.48 13.24 -20.16
CA VAL A 43 -14.50 14.59 -19.58
C VAL A 43 -14.28 14.55 -18.06
N SER A 44 -14.90 13.61 -17.35
CA SER A 44 -14.73 13.46 -15.90
C SER A 44 -13.31 13.09 -15.51
N VAL A 45 -12.71 12.12 -16.23
CA VAL A 45 -11.33 11.69 -15.98
C VAL A 45 -10.31 12.76 -16.40
N ALA A 46 -10.55 13.49 -17.50
CA ALA A 46 -9.69 14.60 -17.92
C ALA A 46 -9.65 15.73 -16.87
N LYS A 47 -10.81 16.11 -16.31
CA LYS A 47 -10.88 17.10 -15.21
C LYS A 47 -10.17 16.62 -13.95
N PHE A 48 -10.28 15.32 -13.65
CA PHE A 48 -9.56 14.72 -12.53
C PHE A 48 -8.04 14.81 -12.74
N ILE A 49 -7.54 14.47 -13.93
CA ILE A 49 -6.11 14.60 -14.29
C ILE A 49 -5.66 16.06 -14.20
N GLU A 50 -6.44 17.00 -14.75
CA GLU A 50 -6.15 18.44 -14.68
C GLU A 50 -6.04 18.92 -13.22
N GLY A 51 -6.93 18.45 -12.34
CA GLY A 51 -6.86 18.71 -10.90
C GLY A 51 -5.55 18.23 -10.26
N ILE A 52 -5.07 17.04 -10.65
CA ILE A 52 -3.79 16.51 -10.17
C ILE A 52 -2.61 17.30 -10.73
N CYS A 53 -2.61 17.65 -12.02
CA CYS A 53 -1.58 18.52 -12.62
C CYS A 53 -1.50 19.86 -11.91
N CYS A 54 -2.66 20.48 -11.64
CA CYS A 54 -2.77 21.73 -10.91
C CYS A 54 -2.30 21.60 -9.44
N PHE A 55 -2.44 20.42 -8.83
CA PHE A 55 -1.87 20.12 -7.51
C PHE A 55 -0.35 19.89 -7.57
N TYR A 56 0.14 19.25 -8.62
CA TYR A 56 1.56 18.96 -8.82
C TYR A 56 2.38 20.25 -9.02
N GLU A 57 1.87 21.15 -9.84
CA GLU A 57 2.56 22.39 -10.24
C GLU A 57 2.52 23.48 -9.17
N ASP A 58 1.49 23.49 -8.33
CA ASP A 58 1.33 24.47 -7.28
C ASP A 58 1.94 23.98 -5.96
N GLU A 59 3.23 24.26 -5.77
CA GLU A 59 3.94 23.91 -4.53
C GLU A 59 3.29 24.53 -3.27
N SER A 60 2.49 25.60 -3.40
CA SER A 60 1.79 26.21 -2.26
C SER A 60 0.66 25.34 -1.68
N LYS A 61 0.16 24.38 -2.46
CA LYS A 61 -0.85 23.39 -2.04
C LYS A 61 -0.27 22.26 -1.19
N ARG A 62 1.05 22.26 -0.96
CA ARG A 62 1.74 21.28 -0.14
C ARG A 62 2.17 21.91 1.16
N PHE A 63 2.18 21.11 2.22
CA PHE A 63 2.72 21.60 3.47
C PHE A 63 4.24 21.73 3.38
N SER A 64 4.72 22.96 3.57
CA SER A 64 6.08 23.25 4.00
C SER A 64 6.01 24.17 5.22
N GLU A 65 7.04 24.17 6.08
CA GLU A 65 7.03 24.99 7.30
C GLU A 65 6.86 26.50 7.03
N ASN A 66 7.26 26.94 5.82
CA ASN A 66 7.14 28.32 5.37
C ASN A 66 5.88 28.60 4.53
N ALA A 67 5.06 27.57 4.24
CA ALA A 67 3.83 27.74 3.47
C ALA A 67 2.73 28.38 4.31
N ASN A 68 2.07 29.39 3.75
CA ASN A 68 0.90 30.02 4.35
C ASN A 68 -0.38 29.25 3.97
N ILE A 69 -0.43 27.97 4.35
CA ILE A 69 -1.59 27.10 4.13
C ILE A 69 -2.06 26.53 5.47
N THR A 70 -3.36 26.62 5.72
CA THR A 70 -3.99 26.16 6.96
C THR A 70 -4.20 24.64 6.97
N PHE A 71 -4.48 24.10 8.16
CA PHE A 71 -4.81 22.68 8.30
C PHE A 71 -6.09 22.33 7.54
N GLU A 72 -7.11 23.19 7.61
CA GLU A 72 -8.39 23.04 6.94
C GLU A 72 -8.23 23.08 5.42
N GLU A 73 -7.43 24.00 4.87
CA GLU A 73 -7.15 24.05 3.42
C GLU A 73 -6.45 22.78 2.93
N LEU A 74 -5.45 22.26 3.67
CA LEU A 74 -4.79 21.00 3.32
C LEU A 74 -5.76 19.81 3.41
N ARG A 75 -6.63 19.79 4.42
CA ARG A 75 -7.66 18.77 4.57
C ARG A 75 -8.65 18.81 3.41
N ASP A 76 -9.05 19.99 2.97
CA ASP A 76 -9.98 20.17 1.86
C ASP A 76 -9.31 19.74 0.54
N ILE A 77 -8.04 20.10 0.30
CA ILE A 77 -7.26 19.60 -0.85
C ILE A 77 -7.19 18.07 -0.83
N ASN A 78 -6.82 17.46 0.29
CA ASN A 78 -6.76 16.01 0.43
C ASN A 78 -8.12 15.37 0.15
N THR A 79 -9.18 15.87 0.78
CA THR A 79 -10.55 15.37 0.59
C THR A 79 -10.99 15.47 -0.86
N ASN A 80 -10.72 16.60 -1.53
CA ASN A 80 -11.10 16.84 -2.91
C ASN A 80 -10.44 15.86 -3.88
N LEU A 81 -9.17 15.49 -3.66
CA LEU A 81 -8.46 14.49 -4.47
C LEU A 81 -9.12 13.11 -4.42
N TYR A 82 -9.84 12.78 -3.35
CA TYR A 82 -10.54 11.50 -3.18
C TYR A 82 -12.06 11.60 -3.30
N SER A 83 -12.61 12.79 -3.53
CA SER A 83 -14.02 13.13 -3.31
C SER A 83 -15.03 12.19 -4.00
N ASP A 84 -14.73 11.74 -5.22
CA ASP A 84 -15.61 10.85 -5.98
C ASP A 84 -15.66 9.43 -5.43
N ILE A 85 -14.67 8.99 -4.64
CA ILE A 85 -14.68 7.65 -4.04
C ILE A 85 -15.06 7.66 -2.54
N LEU A 86 -15.29 8.84 -1.94
CA LEU A 86 -15.61 8.93 -0.52
C LEU A 86 -17.09 8.60 -0.23
N GLY A 87 -17.31 7.71 0.74
CA GLY A 87 -18.65 7.36 1.22
C GLY A 87 -19.60 7.00 0.08
N ASP A 88 -20.81 7.56 0.12
CA ASP A 88 -21.87 7.31 -0.86
C ASP A 88 -21.54 7.86 -2.26
N ALA A 89 -20.58 8.79 -2.40
CA ALA A 89 -20.16 9.31 -3.70
C ALA A 89 -19.58 8.20 -4.60
N TYR A 90 -19.02 7.15 -3.97
CA TYR A 90 -18.50 5.99 -4.70
C TYR A 90 -19.57 5.28 -5.52
N ASP A 91 -20.85 5.32 -5.14
CA ASP A 91 -21.93 4.68 -5.91
C ASP A 91 -22.17 5.35 -7.27
N GLU A 92 -21.70 6.58 -7.43
CA GLU A 92 -21.80 7.37 -8.66
C GLU A 92 -20.43 7.67 -9.32
N SER A 93 -19.36 7.02 -8.88
CA SER A 93 -18.03 7.19 -9.47
C SER A 93 -17.77 6.23 -10.62
N TYR A 94 -17.04 6.68 -11.63
CA TYR A 94 -16.49 5.82 -12.68
C TYR A 94 -15.45 4.82 -12.15
N ALA A 95 -14.98 4.99 -10.91
CA ALA A 95 -14.16 4.00 -10.20
C ALA A 95 -15.02 2.90 -9.55
N ASN A 96 -16.35 2.95 -9.65
CA ASN A 96 -17.22 1.88 -9.21
C ASN A 96 -17.60 1.01 -10.40
N PRO A 97 -17.26 -0.30 -10.39
CA PRO A 97 -17.50 -1.16 -11.55
C PRO A 97 -18.98 -1.27 -11.93
N ASP A 98 -19.91 -1.23 -10.98
CA ASP A 98 -21.35 -1.28 -11.28
C ASP A 98 -21.82 0.01 -11.95
N PHE A 99 -21.35 1.17 -11.47
CA PHE A 99 -21.67 2.46 -12.07
C PHE A 99 -21.06 2.59 -13.48
N ALA A 100 -19.79 2.23 -13.63
CA ALA A 100 -19.09 2.27 -14.91
C ALA A 100 -19.78 1.37 -15.95
N VAL A 101 -20.16 0.14 -15.59
CA VAL A 101 -20.91 -0.77 -16.47
C VAL A 101 -22.29 -0.22 -16.81
N LYS A 102 -23.02 0.33 -15.82
CA LYS A 102 -24.33 0.95 -16.04
C LYS A 102 -24.26 2.09 -17.06
N LYS A 103 -23.19 2.89 -17.04
CA LYS A 103 -23.03 4.06 -17.92
C LYS A 103 -22.43 3.71 -19.28
N LEU A 104 -21.45 2.82 -19.31
CA LEU A 104 -20.59 2.60 -20.48
C LEU A 104 -20.86 1.25 -21.16
N GLY A 105 -21.72 0.41 -20.60
CA GLY A 105 -21.94 -0.97 -21.03
C GLY A 105 -20.95 -1.94 -20.39
N GLU A 106 -21.23 -3.24 -20.47
CA GLU A 106 -20.50 -4.26 -19.70
C GLU A 106 -18.99 -4.29 -19.98
N GLU A 107 -18.59 -4.41 -21.24
CA GLU A 107 -17.17 -4.60 -21.59
C GLU A 107 -16.36 -3.31 -21.42
N TYR A 108 -16.84 -2.20 -21.99
CA TYR A 108 -16.16 -0.91 -21.87
C TYR A 108 -16.19 -0.37 -20.45
N GLY A 109 -17.28 -0.54 -19.70
CA GLY A 109 -17.38 -0.12 -18.31
C GLY A 109 -16.32 -0.78 -17.43
N LYS A 110 -16.10 -2.10 -17.58
CA LYS A 110 -15.06 -2.83 -16.84
C LYS A 110 -13.65 -2.35 -17.14
N ILE A 111 -13.34 -2.16 -18.43
CA ILE A 111 -11.98 -1.76 -18.86
C ILE A 111 -11.70 -0.28 -18.54
N LEU A 112 -12.66 0.61 -18.73
CA LEU A 112 -12.50 2.03 -18.42
C LEU A 112 -12.50 2.29 -16.90
N CYS A 113 -13.22 1.51 -16.11
CA CYS A 113 -13.11 1.54 -14.64
C CYS A 113 -11.69 1.20 -14.15
N LEU A 114 -11.07 0.17 -14.74
CA LEU A 114 -9.67 -0.17 -14.51
C LEU A 114 -8.72 0.96 -14.90
N LEU A 115 -8.91 1.53 -16.10
CA LEU A 115 -8.09 2.65 -16.58
C LEU A 115 -8.17 3.83 -15.62
N TYR A 116 -9.37 4.19 -15.15
CA TYR A 116 -9.52 5.27 -14.20
C TYR A 116 -8.80 4.97 -12.88
N THR A 117 -8.93 3.75 -12.36
CA THR A 117 -8.24 3.31 -11.13
C THR A 117 -6.71 3.40 -11.25
N GLN A 118 -6.16 3.05 -12.42
CA GLN A 118 -4.74 3.21 -12.74
C GLN A 118 -4.33 4.70 -12.77
N ILE A 119 -5.14 5.57 -13.38
CA ILE A 119 -4.95 7.03 -13.42
C ILE A 119 -5.01 7.64 -12.01
N ARG A 120 -5.90 7.17 -11.12
CA ARG A 120 -5.98 7.64 -9.72
C ARG A 120 -4.67 7.47 -8.95
N GLY A 121 -3.81 6.53 -9.35
CA GLY A 121 -2.45 6.40 -8.82
C GLY A 121 -1.60 7.66 -8.98
N MET A 122 -1.92 8.55 -9.94
CA MET A 122 -1.24 9.83 -10.13
C MET A 122 -1.30 10.75 -8.90
N ILE A 123 -2.29 10.59 -8.00
CA ILE A 123 -2.30 11.31 -6.72
C ILE A 123 -0.99 11.04 -5.96
N ARG A 124 -0.64 9.75 -5.77
CA ARG A 124 0.60 9.30 -5.11
C ARG A 124 1.83 9.84 -5.84
N TYR A 125 1.86 9.71 -7.18
CA TYR A 125 3.01 10.15 -7.98
C TYR A 125 3.24 11.66 -7.91
N ALA A 126 2.17 12.46 -7.83
CA ALA A 126 2.28 13.90 -7.63
C ALA A 126 2.96 14.20 -6.29
N TYR A 127 2.55 13.57 -5.18
CA TYR A 127 3.20 13.74 -3.87
C TYR A 127 4.67 13.29 -3.87
N GLU A 128 5.01 12.29 -4.68
CA GLU A 128 6.35 11.70 -4.77
C GLU A 128 7.25 12.32 -5.83
N TYR A 129 6.82 13.40 -6.49
CA TYR A 129 7.61 14.04 -7.56
C TYR A 129 7.97 13.06 -8.70
N ARG A 130 7.10 12.09 -8.96
CA ARG A 130 7.29 11.05 -9.97
C ARG A 130 6.64 11.48 -11.29
N LEU A 131 7.22 12.51 -11.92
CA LEU A 131 6.63 13.11 -13.11
C LEU A 131 6.58 12.12 -14.28
N VAL A 132 7.59 11.27 -14.43
CA VAL A 132 7.58 10.20 -15.44
C VAL A 132 6.34 9.32 -15.28
N ASP A 133 6.05 8.88 -14.07
CA ASP A 133 4.92 8.01 -13.78
C ASP A 133 3.58 8.73 -14.00
N MET A 134 3.50 10.04 -13.74
CA MET A 134 2.35 10.85 -14.14
C MET A 134 2.18 10.92 -15.66
N THR A 135 3.24 11.29 -16.38
CA THR A 135 3.23 11.49 -17.83
C THR A 135 2.80 10.22 -18.57
N ILE A 136 3.32 9.05 -18.22
CA ILE A 136 2.97 7.80 -18.91
C ILE A 136 1.50 7.41 -18.70
N ASN A 137 0.91 7.72 -17.54
CA ASN A 137 -0.52 7.49 -17.29
C ASN A 137 -1.39 8.48 -18.08
N MET A 138 -0.94 9.73 -18.24
CA MET A 138 -1.60 10.73 -19.08
C MET A 138 -1.56 10.33 -20.57
N GLU A 139 -0.43 9.84 -21.05
CA GLU A 139 -0.28 9.34 -22.42
C GLU A 139 -1.17 8.14 -22.69
N LEU A 140 -1.26 7.18 -21.76
CA LEU A 140 -2.21 6.06 -21.87
C LEU A 140 -3.67 6.55 -21.95
N PHE A 141 -4.04 7.54 -21.15
CA PHE A 141 -5.38 8.12 -21.21
C PHE A 141 -5.66 8.78 -22.57
N VAL A 142 -4.69 9.54 -23.10
CA VAL A 142 -4.78 10.16 -24.43
C VAL A 142 -4.84 9.12 -25.54
N GLU A 143 -4.02 8.06 -25.47
CA GLU A 143 -4.03 6.96 -26.43
C GLU A 143 -5.40 6.29 -26.47
N VAL A 144 -5.96 5.95 -25.30
CA VAL A 144 -7.29 5.35 -25.21
C VAL A 144 -8.35 6.30 -25.74
N TYR A 145 -8.32 7.59 -25.42
CA TYR A 145 -9.26 8.57 -26.01
C TYR A 145 -9.18 8.59 -27.55
N ASN A 146 -7.97 8.63 -28.10
CA ASN A 146 -7.75 8.66 -29.54
C ASN A 146 -8.28 7.38 -30.24
N LEU A 147 -8.26 6.22 -29.58
CA LEU A 147 -8.90 5.01 -30.11
C LEU A 147 -10.41 5.21 -30.31
N PHE A 148 -11.09 5.85 -29.36
CA PHE A 148 -12.53 6.15 -29.46
C PHE A 148 -12.82 7.24 -30.51
N GLU A 149 -11.95 8.24 -30.66
CA GLU A 149 -12.06 9.28 -31.69
C GLU A 149 -11.91 8.70 -33.10
N ASN A 150 -10.93 7.81 -33.28
CA ASN A 150 -10.72 7.09 -34.54
C ASN A 150 -11.91 6.18 -34.88
N ALA A 151 -12.47 5.49 -33.89
CA ALA A 151 -13.66 4.66 -34.11
C ALA A 151 -14.85 5.47 -34.63
N LYS A 152 -15.17 6.61 -33.99
CA LYS A 152 -16.26 7.51 -34.47
C LYS A 152 -15.97 8.07 -35.86
N SER A 153 -14.72 8.44 -36.11
CA SER A 153 -14.31 8.98 -37.42
C SER A 153 -14.45 7.95 -38.55
N ASN A 154 -14.23 6.66 -38.25
CA ASN A 154 -14.42 5.57 -39.21
C ASN A 154 -15.90 5.23 -39.40
N GLU A 155 -16.73 5.24 -38.34
CA GLU A 155 -18.19 5.11 -38.47
C GLU A 155 -18.78 6.19 -39.40
N ASN A 156 -18.28 7.42 -39.34
CA ASN A 156 -18.68 8.50 -40.24
C ASN A 156 -18.17 8.33 -41.69
N LYS A 157 -17.15 7.50 -41.92
CA LYS A 157 -16.62 7.17 -43.26
C LYS A 157 -17.25 5.89 -43.84
N GLU A 158 -17.72 4.99 -42.99
CA GLU A 158 -18.28 3.67 -43.32
C GLU A 158 -19.81 3.66 -43.52
N GLU A 159 -20.38 4.71 -44.14
CA GLU A 159 -21.60 4.50 -44.96
C GLU A 159 -21.31 3.66 -46.23
N LEU A 160 -20.04 3.33 -46.50
CA LEU A 160 -19.58 2.66 -47.72
C LEU A 160 -19.17 1.19 -47.62
N ASP A 161 -18.94 0.60 -46.43
CA ASP A 161 -18.72 -0.85 -46.29
C ASP A 161 -19.15 -1.32 -44.88
N LYS A 162 -20.27 -2.03 -44.82
CA LYS A 162 -20.85 -2.57 -43.57
C LYS A 162 -20.19 -3.92 -43.24
N ASP A 163 -19.25 -3.93 -42.31
CA ASP A 163 -18.89 -5.14 -41.59
C ASP A 163 -18.85 -4.89 -40.09
N ASP A 164 -19.46 -5.78 -39.31
CA ASP A 164 -19.69 -5.70 -37.86
C ASP A 164 -18.39 -5.87 -37.03
N SER A 165 -17.23 -5.91 -37.71
CA SER A 165 -15.91 -6.24 -37.17
C SER A 165 -15.17 -5.05 -36.52
N SER A 166 -15.66 -3.81 -36.67
CA SER A 166 -15.00 -2.61 -36.15
C SER A 166 -15.15 -2.43 -34.63
N ARG A 167 -16.26 -2.89 -34.02
CA ARG A 167 -16.49 -2.80 -32.56
C ARG A 167 -15.64 -3.75 -31.73
N ASP A 168 -15.53 -5.01 -32.18
CA ASP A 168 -14.62 -6.00 -31.60
C ASP A 168 -13.17 -5.49 -31.66
N THR A 169 -12.83 -4.72 -32.70
CA THR A 169 -11.51 -4.10 -32.85
C THR A 169 -11.25 -2.98 -31.84
N LEU A 170 -12.21 -2.09 -31.55
CA LEU A 170 -11.99 -1.00 -30.58
C LEU A 170 -11.77 -1.54 -29.14
N LEU A 171 -12.61 -2.48 -28.72
CA LEU A 171 -12.49 -3.08 -27.39
C LEU A 171 -11.15 -3.80 -27.22
N GLN A 172 -10.78 -4.60 -28.23
CA GLN A 172 -9.50 -5.30 -28.25
C GLN A 172 -8.32 -4.31 -28.23
N ASN A 173 -8.34 -3.27 -29.06
CA ASN A 173 -7.31 -2.24 -29.08
C ASN A 173 -7.18 -1.51 -27.73
N THR A 174 -8.31 -1.23 -27.07
CA THR A 174 -8.31 -0.58 -25.74
C THR A 174 -7.66 -1.49 -24.70
N LYS A 175 -7.97 -2.79 -24.73
CA LYS A 175 -7.36 -3.78 -23.85
C LYS A 175 -5.87 -3.97 -24.13
N GLU A 176 -5.47 -3.96 -25.40
CA GLU A 176 -4.08 -4.05 -25.84
C GLU A 176 -3.27 -2.83 -25.39
N ALA A 177 -3.80 -1.60 -25.53
CA ALA A 177 -3.14 -0.39 -25.03
C ALA A 177 -2.83 -0.50 -23.53
N ILE A 178 -3.79 -0.96 -22.72
CA ILE A 178 -3.59 -1.19 -21.28
C ILE A 178 -2.60 -2.34 -21.02
N TYR A 179 -2.68 -3.45 -21.77
CA TYR A 179 -1.76 -4.58 -21.64
C TYR A 179 -0.32 -4.16 -21.92
N TYR A 180 -0.08 -3.48 -23.03
CA TYR A 180 1.26 -3.03 -23.42
C TYR A 180 1.78 -1.96 -22.48
N PHE A 181 0.96 -0.99 -22.06
CA PHE A 181 1.34 -0.06 -21.00
C PHE A 181 1.83 -0.78 -19.73
N ILE A 182 1.07 -1.75 -19.23
CA ILE A 182 1.46 -2.51 -18.03
C ILE A 182 2.73 -3.34 -18.27
N SER A 183 2.86 -3.98 -19.43
CA SER A 183 4.00 -4.83 -19.78
C SER A 183 5.29 -4.05 -20.05
N ASP A 184 5.18 -2.92 -20.74
CA ASP A 184 6.30 -2.10 -21.20
C ASP A 184 6.91 -1.31 -20.05
N TYR A 185 6.09 -0.81 -19.13
CA TYR A 185 6.55 -0.14 -17.90
C TYR A 185 6.74 -1.09 -16.71
N ALA A 186 6.61 -2.41 -16.92
CA ALA A 186 6.79 -3.40 -15.86
C ALA A 186 8.21 -3.37 -15.26
N ASP A 187 9.23 -3.13 -16.09
CA ASP A 187 10.63 -3.07 -15.67
C ASP A 187 10.83 -1.91 -14.68
N ARG A 188 10.37 -0.71 -15.03
CA ARG A 188 10.39 0.47 -14.18
C ARG A 188 9.61 0.23 -12.88
N ASN A 189 8.36 -0.21 -12.99
CA ASN A 189 7.46 -0.34 -11.85
C ASN A 189 7.92 -1.41 -10.86
N ILE A 190 8.42 -2.55 -11.35
CA ILE A 190 8.93 -3.62 -10.48
C ILE A 190 10.29 -3.25 -9.89
N GLU A 191 11.16 -2.57 -10.64
CA GLU A 191 12.45 -2.12 -10.13
C GLU A 191 12.27 -1.10 -9.01
N ILE A 192 11.49 -0.02 -9.25
CA ILE A 192 11.21 1.00 -8.24
C ILE A 192 10.59 0.36 -7.00
N ARG A 193 9.59 -0.52 -7.19
CA ARG A 193 8.97 -1.21 -6.06
C ARG A 193 9.97 -2.07 -5.30
N THR A 194 10.88 -2.75 -5.98
CA THR A 194 11.93 -3.54 -5.32
C THR A 194 12.83 -2.62 -4.49
N ARG A 195 13.26 -1.49 -5.07
CA ARG A 195 14.10 -0.49 -4.42
C ARG A 195 13.44 0.09 -3.16
N GLU A 196 12.16 0.45 -3.22
CA GLU A 196 11.37 0.94 -2.07
C GLU A 196 11.39 -0.02 -0.87
N ASN A 197 11.52 -1.33 -1.11
CA ASN A 197 11.49 -2.35 -0.06
C ASN A 197 12.86 -2.61 0.58
N VAL A 198 13.98 -2.15 -0.01
CA VAL A 198 15.34 -2.52 0.42
C VAL A 198 16.32 -1.36 0.53
N ASP A 199 16.07 -0.25 -0.15
CA ASP A 199 17.00 0.87 -0.25
C ASP A 199 16.68 1.95 0.81
N PRO A 200 17.52 2.12 1.84
CA PRO A 200 17.32 3.16 2.85
C PRO A 200 17.53 4.57 2.30
N ASP A 201 18.10 4.74 1.09
CA ASP A 201 18.27 6.06 0.46
C ASP A 201 16.97 6.56 -0.17
N LEU A 202 15.94 5.71 -0.34
CA LEU A 202 14.57 6.15 -0.64
C LEU A 202 13.87 6.60 0.65
N ASP A 203 14.41 7.67 1.24
CA ASP A 203 14.20 8.01 2.64
C ASP A 203 13.02 8.95 2.90
N ARG A 204 12.25 9.38 1.89
CA ARG A 204 11.19 10.41 1.97
C ARG A 204 10.30 10.30 3.21
N ILE A 205 9.77 9.12 3.49
CA ILE A 205 8.88 8.92 4.64
C ILE A 205 9.66 8.96 5.95
N SER A 206 10.86 8.39 5.98
CA SER A 206 11.71 8.45 7.17
C SER A 206 12.20 9.88 7.46
N ASP A 207 12.45 10.67 6.42
CA ASP A 207 12.80 12.09 6.49
C ASP A 207 11.61 12.92 7.01
N LEU A 208 10.42 12.70 6.44
CA LEU A 208 9.18 13.30 6.92
C LEU A 208 8.99 13.06 8.42
N VAL A 209 9.13 11.80 8.87
CA VAL A 209 8.99 11.43 10.29
C VAL A 209 10.14 11.97 11.14
N ALA A 210 11.37 12.07 10.62
CA ALA A 210 12.51 12.53 11.40
C ALA A 210 12.50 14.05 11.60
N ASN A 211 12.14 14.82 10.57
CA ASN A 211 12.45 16.24 10.48
C ASN A 211 11.23 17.17 10.59
N SER A 212 9.99 16.67 10.45
CA SER A 212 8.80 17.53 10.57
C SER A 212 8.54 18.00 12.01
N ASN A 213 7.87 19.13 12.20
CA ASN A 213 7.25 19.45 13.48
C ASN A 213 5.99 18.58 13.71
N LEU A 214 6.09 17.49 14.48
CA LEU A 214 4.95 16.58 14.71
C LEU A 214 3.85 17.17 15.61
N GLY A 215 4.09 18.30 16.26
CA GLY A 215 3.03 19.06 16.94
C GLY A 215 2.11 19.79 15.97
N ASP A 216 2.57 20.03 14.73
CA ASP A 216 1.79 20.64 13.66
C ASP A 216 1.27 19.57 12.71
N LEU A 217 0.01 19.15 12.89
CA LEU A 217 -0.60 18.03 12.18
C LEU A 217 -0.69 18.21 10.66
N ARG A 218 -0.38 19.40 10.12
CA ARG A 218 -0.33 19.64 8.67
C ARG A 218 0.65 18.71 7.95
N TYR A 219 1.69 18.19 8.61
CA TYR A 219 2.62 17.23 8.01
C TYR A 219 1.94 15.94 7.53
N LEU A 220 0.79 15.54 8.13
CA LEU A 220 0.10 14.30 7.76
C LEU A 220 -0.29 14.29 6.27
N PHE A 221 -0.61 15.46 5.72
CA PHE A 221 -0.99 15.58 4.31
C PHE A 221 0.19 15.37 3.34
N ASN A 222 1.44 15.37 3.80
CA ASN A 222 2.62 15.12 2.96
C ASN A 222 2.89 13.62 2.69
N TYR A 223 2.17 12.70 3.34
CA TYR A 223 2.22 11.28 2.96
C TYR A 223 1.72 11.09 1.52
N GLY A 224 0.72 11.87 1.12
CA GLY A 224 -0.05 11.73 -0.12
C GLY A 224 -1.10 10.62 -0.09
N GLU A 225 -1.36 10.05 1.09
CA GLU A 225 -2.49 9.14 1.34
C GLU A 225 -3.74 9.96 1.65
N TYR A 226 -4.91 9.31 1.63
CA TYR A 226 -6.10 9.90 2.23
C TYR A 226 -5.92 9.98 3.76
N ILE A 227 -6.14 11.15 4.34
CA ILE A 227 -5.98 11.40 5.77
C ILE A 227 -7.37 11.54 6.40
N SER A 228 -7.78 10.50 7.12
CA SER A 228 -9.08 10.48 7.80
C SER A 228 -8.97 11.02 9.23
N ASP A 229 -10.12 11.12 9.90
CA ASP A 229 -10.20 11.42 11.33
C ASP A 229 -9.40 10.43 12.20
N VAL A 230 -9.20 9.19 11.74
CA VAL A 230 -8.45 8.17 12.49
C VAL A 230 -6.99 8.59 12.64
N GLU A 231 -6.32 8.94 11.54
CA GLU A 231 -4.92 9.37 11.54
C GLU A 231 -4.75 10.66 12.37
N ILE A 232 -5.64 11.63 12.18
CA ILE A 232 -5.62 12.93 12.86
C ILE A 232 -5.79 12.76 14.38
N LYS A 233 -6.82 12.03 14.82
CA LYS A 233 -7.10 11.83 16.26
C LYS A 233 -6.02 10.98 16.93
N THR A 234 -5.43 10.02 16.20
CA THR A 234 -4.31 9.22 16.71
C THR A 234 -3.10 10.11 16.97
N ALA A 235 -2.71 10.95 16.00
CA ALA A 235 -1.59 11.89 16.16
C ALA A 235 -1.86 12.90 17.30
N GLN A 236 -3.08 13.45 17.37
CA GLN A 236 -3.51 14.34 18.44
C GLN A 236 -3.36 13.71 19.82
N PHE A 237 -3.88 12.49 19.99
CA PHE A 237 -3.80 11.77 21.25
C PHE A 237 -2.35 11.47 21.63
N ILE A 238 -1.55 10.94 20.70
CA ILE A 238 -0.14 10.64 20.96
C ILE A 238 0.65 11.91 21.33
N ASN A 239 0.28 13.07 20.78
CA ASN A 239 0.88 14.35 21.15
C ASN A 239 0.53 14.81 22.58
N THR A 240 -0.53 14.27 23.19
CA THR A 240 -0.85 14.53 24.61
C THR A 240 0.02 13.74 25.60
N LEU A 241 0.66 12.66 25.13
CA LEU A 241 1.51 11.82 25.96
C LEU A 241 2.80 12.55 26.36
N THR A 242 3.36 12.19 27.50
CA THR A 242 4.68 12.65 27.93
C THR A 242 5.78 12.05 27.05
N ASP A 243 6.94 12.71 27.00
CA ASP A 243 8.09 12.16 26.27
C ASP A 243 8.53 10.80 26.82
N GLU A 244 8.40 10.58 28.13
CA GLU A 244 8.71 9.30 28.78
C GLU A 244 7.75 8.19 28.32
N GLU A 245 6.45 8.46 28.23
CA GLU A 245 5.46 7.49 27.74
C GLU A 245 5.75 7.08 26.29
N VAL A 246 6.02 8.05 25.41
CA VAL A 246 6.34 7.78 24.00
C VAL A 246 7.67 7.04 23.86
N GLU A 247 8.68 7.43 24.64
CA GLU A 247 9.97 6.74 24.69
C GLU A 247 9.80 5.28 25.11
N ASN A 248 9.02 5.02 26.15
CA ASN A 248 8.76 3.66 26.63
C ASN A 248 8.00 2.83 25.58
N MET A 249 7.00 3.40 24.90
CA MET A 249 6.31 2.73 23.80
C MET A 249 7.28 2.32 22.69
N ALA A 250 8.15 3.23 22.25
CA ALA A 250 9.13 2.95 21.22
C ALA A 250 10.15 1.90 21.67
N LYS A 251 10.68 2.07 22.88
CA LYS A 251 11.67 1.17 23.48
C LYS A 251 11.16 -0.26 23.54
N THR A 252 9.93 -0.49 23.98
CA THR A 252 9.36 -1.83 24.10
C THR A 252 9.50 -2.64 22.81
N TYR A 253 9.06 -2.10 21.68
CA TYR A 253 9.07 -2.89 20.44
C TYR A 253 10.44 -2.93 19.78
N VAL A 254 11.23 -1.84 19.89
CA VAL A 254 12.61 -1.78 19.41
C VAL A 254 13.51 -2.78 20.15
N GLU A 255 13.34 -2.90 21.47
CA GLU A 255 14.03 -3.89 22.29
C GLU A 255 13.52 -5.30 21.98
N GLY A 256 12.22 -5.48 21.77
CA GLY A 256 11.66 -6.72 21.25
C GLY A 256 12.30 -7.17 19.93
N TYR A 257 12.58 -6.23 19.01
CA TYR A 257 13.30 -6.52 17.78
C TYR A 257 14.72 -7.05 18.06
N ARG A 258 15.50 -6.36 18.90
CA ARG A 258 16.86 -6.79 19.27
C ARG A 258 16.86 -8.15 19.96
N ASP A 259 15.97 -8.35 20.91
CA ASP A 259 15.85 -9.60 21.66
C ASP A 259 15.48 -10.77 20.74
N GLY A 260 14.63 -10.54 19.73
CA GLY A 260 14.33 -11.56 18.72
C GLY A 260 15.57 -12.04 17.96
N PHE A 261 16.54 -11.16 17.69
CA PHE A 261 17.83 -11.59 17.13
C PHE A 261 18.64 -12.42 18.13
N LEU A 262 18.70 -11.99 19.39
CA LEU A 262 19.49 -12.66 20.43
C LEU A 262 18.95 -14.06 20.74
N MET A 263 17.63 -14.18 20.95
CA MET A 263 16.96 -15.44 21.27
C MET A 263 17.09 -16.47 20.15
N ALA A 264 16.98 -16.04 18.89
CA ALA A 264 17.14 -16.90 17.73
C ALA A 264 18.61 -17.09 17.29
N ASN A 265 19.58 -16.56 18.05
CA ASN A 265 21.01 -16.59 17.72
C ASN A 265 21.34 -16.08 16.31
N LYS A 266 20.65 -15.00 15.88
CA LYS A 266 20.77 -14.39 14.56
C LYS A 266 21.79 -13.24 14.56
N PRO A 267 22.58 -13.07 13.48
CA PRO A 267 23.68 -12.12 13.47
C PRO A 267 23.20 -10.67 13.17
N LEU A 268 22.65 -9.98 14.17
CA LEU A 268 22.19 -8.58 14.03
C LEU A 268 23.28 -7.63 13.50
N HIS A 269 24.54 -7.83 13.92
CA HIS A 269 25.68 -7.01 13.50
C HIS A 269 25.95 -7.01 11.98
N LYS A 270 25.42 -8.01 11.23
CA LYS A 270 25.51 -8.07 9.77
C LYS A 270 24.45 -7.22 9.07
N LYS A 271 23.45 -6.74 9.80
CA LYS A 271 22.33 -5.97 9.26
C LYS A 271 22.60 -4.47 9.39
N LYS A 272 22.04 -3.72 8.44
CA LYS A 272 22.16 -2.26 8.36
C LYS A 272 20.83 -1.57 8.09
N CYS A 273 19.78 -2.33 7.79
CA CYS A 273 18.46 -1.78 7.51
C CYS A 273 17.39 -2.48 8.35
N VAL A 274 16.33 -1.75 8.70
CA VAL A 274 15.12 -2.26 9.35
C VAL A 274 13.90 -1.72 8.60
N SER A 275 12.95 -2.59 8.26
CA SER A 275 11.68 -2.13 7.68
C SER A 275 10.76 -1.65 8.79
N LEU A 276 10.15 -0.47 8.67
CA LEU A 276 9.18 0.01 9.66
C LEU A 276 7.78 -0.01 9.05
N TYR A 277 6.87 -0.72 9.69
CA TYR A 277 5.44 -0.76 9.33
C TYR A 277 4.65 -0.09 10.44
N TYR A 278 3.76 0.83 10.09
CA TYR A 278 2.93 1.54 11.07
C TYR A 278 1.73 2.18 10.38
N ASN A 279 0.70 2.48 11.15
CA ASN A 279 -0.40 3.32 10.68
C ASN A 279 -0.03 4.81 10.82
N ILE A 280 -0.37 5.61 9.81
CA ILE A 280 -0.22 7.07 9.85
C ILE A 280 -0.93 7.61 11.11
N GLY A 281 -0.30 8.55 11.80
CA GLY A 281 -0.70 9.07 13.11
C GLY A 281 0.20 8.61 14.27
N PHE A 282 1.03 7.58 14.09
CA PHE A 282 1.97 7.07 15.11
C PHE A 282 3.39 7.68 15.03
N GLU A 283 3.58 8.74 14.24
CA GLU A 283 4.90 9.27 13.85
C GLU A 283 5.76 9.68 15.05
N ARG A 284 5.17 10.17 16.14
CA ARG A 284 5.93 10.56 17.33
C ARG A 284 6.61 9.35 18.00
N VAL A 285 5.95 8.19 18.01
CA VAL A 285 6.51 6.92 18.49
C VAL A 285 7.54 6.40 17.48
N VAL A 286 7.21 6.42 16.18
CA VAL A 286 8.10 5.96 15.11
C VAL A 286 9.39 6.78 15.06
N ARG A 287 9.33 8.10 15.30
CA ARG A 287 10.51 8.97 15.39
C ARG A 287 11.46 8.49 16.48
N LYS A 288 10.95 8.19 17.68
CA LYS A 288 11.77 7.64 18.77
C LYS A 288 12.40 6.31 18.39
N ALA A 289 11.63 5.43 17.75
CA ALA A 289 12.17 4.17 17.27
C ALA A 289 13.22 4.31 16.17
N ILE A 290 13.06 5.24 15.22
CA ILE A 290 14.07 5.56 14.20
C ILE A 290 15.39 5.95 14.88
N LEU A 291 15.35 6.79 15.91
CA LEU A 291 16.55 7.19 16.65
C LEU A 291 17.21 5.99 17.33
N MET A 292 16.44 5.15 18.04
CA MET A 292 16.97 3.96 18.70
C MET A 292 17.54 2.92 17.70
N PHE A 293 16.90 2.75 16.53
CA PHE A 293 17.43 1.88 15.48
C PHE A 293 18.73 2.43 14.88
N ARG A 294 18.82 3.75 14.70
CA ARG A 294 20.07 4.41 14.26
C ARG A 294 21.19 4.21 15.29
N ASP A 295 20.89 4.28 16.58
CA ASP A 295 21.86 3.97 17.65
C ASP A 295 22.35 2.52 17.60
N MET A 296 21.51 1.60 17.09
CA MET A 296 21.89 0.21 16.79
C MET A 296 22.60 0.02 15.43
N GLY A 297 22.83 1.10 14.68
CA GLY A 297 23.45 1.06 13.36
C GLY A 297 22.53 0.55 12.24
N LEU A 298 21.22 0.71 12.40
CA LEU A 298 20.18 0.34 11.43
C LEU A 298 19.49 1.59 10.86
N SER A 299 19.45 1.70 9.54
CA SER A 299 18.67 2.70 8.81
C SER A 299 17.23 2.22 8.58
N PRO A 300 16.23 3.09 8.76
CA PRO A 300 14.85 2.74 8.47
C PRO A 300 14.60 2.63 6.97
N VAL A 301 13.81 1.64 6.56
CA VAL A 301 13.25 1.52 5.21
C VAL A 301 11.73 1.57 5.34
N ILE A 302 11.10 2.59 4.77
CA ILE A 302 9.68 2.86 4.93
C ILE A 302 9.10 3.22 3.56
N TRP A 303 8.05 2.52 3.15
CA TRP A 303 7.35 2.75 1.88
C TRP A 303 5.85 2.90 2.11
N LEU A 304 5.16 3.39 1.09
CA LEU A 304 3.70 3.40 1.02
C LEU A 304 3.18 2.22 0.19
N PRO A 305 1.89 1.85 0.32
CA PRO A 305 1.26 0.87 -0.57
C PRO A 305 1.42 1.23 -2.05
N ALA A 306 1.63 0.21 -2.88
CA ALA A 306 1.70 0.40 -4.33
C ALA A 306 0.31 0.75 -4.91
N VAL A 307 0.29 1.72 -5.82
CA VAL A 307 -0.95 2.20 -6.46
C VAL A 307 -1.17 1.62 -7.86
N ASP A 308 -0.10 1.17 -8.52
CA ASP A 308 -0.15 0.60 -9.88
C ASP A 308 -0.69 -0.82 -9.90
N VAL A 309 -1.35 -1.20 -11.00
CA VAL A 309 -2.01 -2.49 -11.17
C VAL A 309 -1.05 -3.68 -11.07
N ILE A 310 0.22 -3.54 -11.50
CA ILE A 310 1.18 -4.66 -11.55
C ILE A 310 1.76 -5.03 -10.17
N ASN A 311 1.87 -4.05 -9.26
CA ASN A 311 2.39 -4.22 -7.91
C ASN A 311 1.30 -4.23 -6.81
N ARG A 312 0.06 -3.85 -7.11
CA ARG A 312 -1.05 -3.84 -6.15
C ARG A 312 -1.23 -5.21 -5.49
N LYS A 313 -1.44 -5.20 -4.17
CA LYS A 313 -1.66 -6.40 -3.35
C LYS A 313 -2.90 -6.23 -2.50
N THR A 314 -3.58 -7.33 -2.20
CA THR A 314 -4.71 -7.35 -1.26
C THR A 314 -4.27 -7.04 0.17
N PHE A 315 -3.07 -7.46 0.55
CA PHE A 315 -2.47 -7.14 1.84
C PHE A 315 -1.34 -6.15 1.63
N VAL A 316 -1.46 -4.99 2.28
CA VAL A 316 -0.51 -3.88 2.18
C VAL A 316 0.31 -3.76 3.47
N ASN A 317 1.51 -3.20 3.35
CA ASN A 317 2.44 -2.97 4.45
C ASN A 317 3.24 -1.69 4.17
N GLY A 318 4.03 -1.25 5.16
CA GLY A 318 4.72 0.04 5.14
C GLY A 318 4.04 1.03 6.07
N ALA A 319 4.10 2.32 5.74
CA ALA A 319 3.27 3.34 6.36
C ALA A 319 1.89 3.32 5.69
N ILE A 320 0.83 3.03 6.44
CA ILE A 320 -0.52 2.85 5.89
C ILE A 320 -1.52 3.81 6.54
N GLY A 321 -2.43 4.38 5.74
CA GLY A 321 -3.58 5.14 6.24
C GLY A 321 -4.86 4.32 6.17
N THR A 322 -5.92 4.84 6.76
CA THR A 322 -7.28 4.35 6.56
C THR A 322 -7.66 4.51 5.08
N PRO A 323 -8.13 3.44 4.40
CA PRO A 323 -8.59 3.54 3.03
C PRO A 323 -9.65 4.63 2.86
N ALA A 324 -9.52 5.46 1.81
CA ALA A 324 -10.56 6.41 1.43
C ALA A 324 -11.93 5.73 1.28
N ASN A 325 -11.92 4.51 0.73
CA ASN A 325 -13.10 3.65 0.67
C ASN A 325 -12.67 2.17 0.64
N LYS A 326 -13.07 1.40 1.66
CA LYS A 326 -12.73 -0.04 1.76
C LYS A 326 -13.40 -0.88 0.67
N GLN A 327 -14.56 -0.47 0.16
CA GLN A 327 -15.25 -1.15 -0.94
C GLN A 327 -14.52 -0.90 -2.26
N TYR A 328 -14.02 0.31 -2.50
CA TYR A 328 -13.16 0.60 -3.65
C TYR A 328 -11.92 -0.31 -3.67
N ASP A 329 -11.16 -0.36 -2.57
CA ASP A 329 -9.98 -1.24 -2.50
C ASP A 329 -10.33 -2.71 -2.73
N TYR A 330 -11.50 -3.14 -2.24
CA TYR A 330 -12.01 -4.49 -2.47
C TYR A 330 -12.34 -4.72 -3.94
N ASP A 331 -13.10 -3.84 -4.58
CA ASP A 331 -13.55 -3.96 -5.98
C ASP A 331 -12.36 -4.04 -6.95
N HIS A 332 -11.26 -3.36 -6.63
CA HIS A 332 -10.05 -3.28 -7.48
C HIS A 332 -8.92 -4.25 -7.13
N ARG A 333 -9.14 -5.16 -6.16
CA ARG A 333 -8.09 -6.10 -5.71
C ARG A 333 -7.61 -7.08 -6.78
N TYR A 334 -8.39 -7.26 -7.85
CA TYR A 334 -8.11 -8.20 -8.94
C TYR A 334 -8.10 -7.55 -10.33
N ASP A 335 -7.90 -6.24 -10.40
CA ASP A 335 -7.80 -5.47 -11.64
C ASP A 335 -6.76 -6.03 -12.64
N ILE A 336 -5.69 -6.62 -12.13
CA ILE A 336 -4.68 -7.33 -12.94
C ILE A 336 -5.29 -8.46 -13.80
N ALA A 337 -6.46 -9.00 -13.45
CA ALA A 337 -7.15 -10.04 -14.22
C ALA A 337 -7.52 -9.59 -15.65
N CYS A 338 -7.60 -8.28 -15.91
CA CYS A 338 -7.80 -7.78 -17.27
C CYS A 338 -6.66 -8.20 -18.21
N VAL A 339 -5.42 -8.15 -17.73
CA VAL A 339 -4.19 -8.31 -18.54
C VAL A 339 -3.36 -9.54 -18.17
N LEU A 340 -3.67 -10.22 -17.06
CA LEU A 340 -2.85 -11.32 -16.55
C LEU A 340 -2.93 -12.56 -17.45
N ASP A 341 -1.81 -12.86 -18.09
CA ASP A 341 -1.54 -14.11 -18.80
C ASP A 341 -0.19 -14.72 -18.36
N LYS A 342 0.19 -15.84 -18.99
CA LYS A 342 1.47 -16.52 -18.66
C LYS A 342 2.67 -15.63 -19.02
N ALA A 343 2.64 -14.92 -20.14
CA ALA A 343 3.76 -14.12 -20.62
C ALA A 343 4.06 -12.96 -19.67
N LEU A 344 3.03 -12.22 -19.27
CA LEU A 344 3.15 -11.14 -18.28
C LEU A 344 3.58 -11.69 -16.92
N ASN A 345 3.05 -12.85 -16.49
CA ASN A 345 3.45 -13.46 -15.23
C ASN A 345 4.93 -13.86 -15.20
N ASP A 346 5.42 -14.50 -16.26
CA ASP A 346 6.82 -14.91 -16.39
C ASP A 346 7.75 -13.70 -16.47
N ARG A 347 7.33 -12.65 -17.20
CA ARG A 347 8.04 -11.36 -17.25
C ARG A 347 8.13 -10.72 -15.86
N ARG A 348 7.05 -10.71 -15.07
CA ARG A 348 7.06 -10.18 -13.69
C ARG A 348 8.05 -10.93 -12.79
N ILE A 349 8.13 -12.25 -12.90
CA ILE A 349 9.09 -13.07 -12.13
C ILE A 349 10.53 -12.73 -12.54
N ALA A 350 10.80 -12.66 -13.85
CA ALA A 350 12.13 -12.36 -14.38
C ALA A 350 12.60 -10.94 -13.98
N LEU A 351 11.74 -9.94 -14.10
CA LEU A 351 12.04 -8.55 -13.71
C LEU A 351 12.25 -8.41 -12.20
N LEU A 352 11.49 -9.16 -11.39
CA LEU A 352 11.70 -9.18 -9.94
C LEU A 352 13.07 -9.76 -9.59
N GLU A 353 13.46 -10.88 -10.20
CA GLU A 353 14.80 -11.46 -9.97
C GLU A 353 15.91 -10.50 -10.44
N GLN A 354 15.76 -9.89 -11.62
CA GLN A 354 16.70 -8.88 -12.12
C GLN A 354 16.83 -7.68 -11.16
N SER A 355 15.72 -7.19 -10.63
CA SER A 355 15.70 -6.06 -9.70
C SER A 355 16.40 -6.41 -8.38
N TYR A 356 16.12 -7.59 -7.82
CA TYR A 356 16.83 -8.03 -6.62
C TYR A 356 18.31 -8.32 -6.86
N GLU A 357 18.69 -8.79 -8.05
CA GLU A 357 20.11 -8.92 -8.42
C GLU A 357 20.81 -7.56 -8.48
N LYS A 358 20.14 -6.54 -9.04
CA LYS A 358 20.65 -5.15 -9.09
C LYS A 358 20.86 -4.57 -7.67
N TYR A 359 19.94 -4.84 -6.75
CA TYR A 359 19.96 -4.33 -5.38
C TYR A 359 20.41 -5.36 -4.32
N LYS A 360 21.13 -6.41 -4.73
CA LYS A 360 21.48 -7.54 -3.86
C LYS A 360 22.25 -7.13 -2.60
N ASP A 361 23.13 -6.14 -2.73
CA ASP A 361 24.00 -5.71 -1.64
C ASP A 361 23.18 -5.05 -0.54
N VAL A 362 22.25 -4.15 -0.87
CA VAL A 362 21.35 -3.52 0.11
C VAL A 362 20.29 -4.51 0.63
N ALA A 363 19.77 -5.40 -0.23
CA ALA A 363 18.81 -6.43 0.18
C ALA A 363 19.38 -7.39 1.25
N ALA A 364 20.66 -7.77 1.14
CA ALA A 364 21.32 -8.64 2.10
C ALA A 364 21.45 -8.01 3.52
N LEU A 365 21.43 -6.68 3.60
CA LEU A 365 21.54 -5.91 4.84
C LEU A 365 20.22 -5.74 5.59
N MET A 366 19.10 -6.16 5.00
CA MET A 366 17.77 -6.08 5.61
C MET A 366 17.64 -7.01 6.82
N GLY A 367 17.34 -6.43 7.98
CA GLY A 367 17.15 -7.13 9.25
C GLY A 367 15.71 -7.63 9.49
N GLY A 368 14.76 -7.22 8.65
CA GLY A 368 13.35 -7.59 8.76
C GLY A 368 12.49 -6.47 9.35
N PRO A 369 11.18 -6.74 9.56
CA PRO A 369 10.22 -5.70 9.90
C PRO A 369 10.07 -5.47 11.41
N ALA A 370 9.95 -4.20 11.80
CA ALA A 370 9.42 -3.78 13.09
C ALA A 370 8.05 -3.13 12.85
N VAL A 371 7.02 -3.72 13.42
CA VAL A 371 5.62 -3.46 13.05
C VAL A 371 4.86 -2.87 14.22
N ILE A 372 4.21 -1.74 13.97
CA ILE A 372 3.11 -1.21 14.78
C ILE A 372 1.82 -1.57 14.06
N GLU A 373 1.09 -2.55 14.57
CA GLU A 373 -0.26 -2.90 14.11
C GLU A 373 -1.34 -2.13 14.86
N THR A 374 -2.51 -2.06 14.26
CA THR A 374 -3.69 -1.40 14.82
C THR A 374 -4.82 -2.39 15.03
N TRP A 375 -5.74 -2.05 15.94
CA TRP A 375 -6.97 -2.80 16.19
C TRP A 375 -8.08 -1.88 16.69
N GLY A 376 -9.32 -2.36 16.65
CA GLY A 376 -10.50 -1.57 17.04
C GLY A 376 -11.10 -0.78 15.87
N GLU A 377 -10.75 -1.12 14.63
CA GLU A 377 -11.39 -0.60 13.43
C GLU A 377 -12.86 -1.04 13.36
N ILE A 378 -13.68 -0.23 12.70
CA ILE A 378 -15.04 -0.63 12.35
C ILE A 378 -14.96 -1.85 11.39
N PRO A 379 -15.59 -2.99 11.76
CA PRO A 379 -15.62 -4.16 10.90
C PRO A 379 -16.21 -3.82 9.53
N PHE A 380 -15.56 -4.33 8.48
CA PHE A 380 -16.00 -4.13 7.10
C PHE A 380 -16.38 -5.47 6.49
N THR A 381 -17.59 -5.55 5.95
CA THR A 381 -18.04 -6.69 5.16
C THR A 381 -18.19 -6.24 3.71
N PRO A 382 -17.28 -6.65 2.81
CA PRO A 382 -17.34 -6.22 1.43
C PRO A 382 -18.54 -6.82 0.70
N VAL A 383 -19.09 -6.05 -0.24
CA VAL A 383 -20.07 -6.51 -1.22
C VAL A 383 -19.32 -7.06 -2.43
N ASN A 384 -19.64 -8.27 -2.87
CA ASN A 384 -19.11 -8.80 -4.12
C ASN A 384 -19.91 -8.22 -5.30
N LYS A 385 -19.27 -7.40 -6.13
CA LYS A 385 -19.86 -6.88 -7.36
C LYS A 385 -19.54 -7.80 -8.54
N GLU A 386 -20.55 -8.18 -9.30
CA GLU A 386 -20.41 -9.02 -10.50
C GLU A 386 -19.62 -8.30 -11.61
N ASN A 387 -19.63 -6.96 -11.60
CA ASN A 387 -18.92 -6.15 -12.57
C ASN A 387 -17.44 -5.90 -12.21
N ALA A 388 -17.00 -6.25 -11.01
CA ALA A 388 -15.59 -6.16 -10.65
C ALA A 388 -14.76 -7.23 -11.37
N TRP A 389 -13.48 -6.95 -11.63
CA TRP A 389 -12.58 -7.95 -12.19
C TRP A 389 -12.43 -9.14 -11.23
N ALA A 390 -12.46 -10.36 -11.77
CA ALA A 390 -12.26 -11.59 -11.02
C ALA A 390 -11.24 -12.48 -11.71
N LEU A 391 -10.37 -13.12 -10.93
CA LEU A 391 -9.39 -14.05 -11.46
C LEU A 391 -10.08 -15.34 -11.93
N SER A 392 -9.88 -15.69 -13.20
CA SER A 392 -10.21 -17.04 -13.70
C SER A 392 -9.39 -18.13 -12.99
N SER A 393 -9.83 -19.39 -13.05
CA SER A 393 -9.06 -20.50 -12.46
C SER A 393 -7.64 -20.63 -13.02
N LYS A 394 -7.41 -20.21 -14.28
CA LYS A 394 -6.07 -20.15 -14.88
C LYS A 394 -5.24 -19.03 -14.24
N GLN A 395 -5.82 -17.85 -14.08
CA GLN A 395 -5.16 -16.69 -13.48
C GLN A 395 -4.88 -16.88 -11.98
N GLN A 396 -5.77 -17.56 -11.24
CA GLN A 396 -5.51 -17.94 -9.85
C GLN A 396 -4.22 -18.77 -9.72
N LYS A 397 -4.01 -19.74 -10.63
CA LYS A 397 -2.76 -20.53 -10.67
C LYS A 397 -1.54 -19.65 -10.94
N LEU A 398 -1.65 -18.68 -11.87
CA LEU A 398 -0.56 -17.74 -12.16
C LEU A 398 -0.23 -16.86 -10.96
N VAL A 399 -1.24 -16.36 -10.23
CA VAL A 399 -1.03 -15.59 -9.00
C VAL A 399 -0.34 -16.43 -7.92
N THR A 400 -0.75 -17.70 -7.75
CA THR A 400 -0.07 -18.62 -6.81
C THR A 400 1.36 -18.92 -7.24
N GLU A 401 1.60 -19.14 -8.54
CA GLU A 401 2.94 -19.33 -9.12
C GLU A 401 3.84 -18.12 -8.82
N TYR A 402 3.35 -16.91 -9.11
CA TYR A 402 4.06 -15.66 -8.80
C TYR A 402 4.34 -15.52 -7.30
N ALA A 403 3.37 -15.80 -6.42
CA ALA A 403 3.56 -15.70 -4.97
C ALA A 403 4.66 -16.67 -4.48
N SER A 404 4.69 -17.90 -5.00
CA SER A 404 5.74 -18.88 -4.69
C SER A 404 7.11 -18.41 -5.19
N HIS A 405 7.23 -18.02 -6.46
CA HIS A 405 8.49 -17.60 -7.06
C HIS A 405 9.03 -16.31 -6.42
N SER A 406 8.17 -15.30 -6.22
CA SER A 406 8.56 -14.06 -5.55
C SER A 406 9.03 -14.30 -4.12
N GLY A 407 8.37 -15.18 -3.36
CA GLY A 407 8.83 -15.57 -2.02
C GLY A 407 10.22 -16.23 -2.03
N GLN A 408 10.51 -17.07 -3.02
CA GLN A 408 11.82 -17.71 -3.19
C GLN A 408 12.90 -16.69 -3.58
N ILE A 409 12.60 -15.78 -4.52
CA ILE A 409 13.50 -14.68 -4.91
C ILE A 409 13.81 -13.81 -3.68
N ILE A 410 12.79 -13.34 -2.97
CA ILE A 410 12.98 -12.51 -1.77
C ILE A 410 13.84 -13.25 -0.73
N LYS A 411 13.60 -14.55 -0.50
CA LYS A 411 14.39 -15.35 0.45
C LYS A 411 15.85 -15.53 0.02
N LYS A 412 16.12 -15.58 -1.28
CA LYS A 412 17.48 -15.69 -1.86
C LYS A 412 18.32 -14.44 -1.55
N TYR A 413 17.72 -13.25 -1.65
CA TYR A 413 18.42 -11.97 -1.48
C TYR A 413 18.32 -11.39 -0.05
N ILE A 414 17.17 -11.57 0.59
CA ILE A 414 16.92 -11.23 2.00
C ILE A 414 16.93 -12.53 2.82
N LYS A 415 18.10 -12.84 3.39
CA LYS A 415 18.36 -14.08 4.12
C LYS A 415 17.42 -14.25 5.32
N GLY A 416 16.44 -15.15 5.18
CA GLY A 416 15.38 -15.38 6.16
C GLY A 416 15.87 -15.94 7.51
N ASP A 417 16.97 -16.68 7.49
CA ASP A 417 17.66 -17.21 8.67
C ASP A 417 18.46 -16.13 9.42
N GLU A 418 18.79 -15.01 8.76
CA GLU A 418 19.53 -13.89 9.37
C GLU A 418 18.64 -12.70 9.76
N ARG A 419 17.31 -12.76 9.61
CA ARG A 419 16.38 -11.65 9.92
C ARG A 419 15.47 -11.95 11.12
N SER A 420 15.02 -10.92 11.81
CA SER A 420 14.00 -11.01 12.86
C SER A 420 12.78 -10.16 12.51
N PHE A 421 11.73 -10.27 13.31
CA PHE A 421 10.61 -9.35 13.27
C PHE A 421 10.13 -9.05 14.69
N THR A 422 9.40 -7.96 14.84
CA THR A 422 8.67 -7.62 16.06
C THR A 422 7.33 -7.02 15.68
N ILE A 423 6.31 -7.26 16.50
CA ILE A 423 4.97 -6.70 16.33
C ILE A 423 4.54 -6.15 17.68
N ILE A 424 4.09 -4.90 17.70
CA ILE A 424 3.37 -4.29 18.81
C ILE A 424 2.05 -3.76 18.26
N SER A 425 0.99 -3.78 19.06
CA SER A 425 -0.34 -3.38 18.59
C SER A 425 -0.96 -2.35 19.51
N PHE A 426 -1.64 -1.36 18.92
CA PHE A 426 -2.36 -0.30 19.65
C PHE A 426 -3.79 -0.12 19.11
N PRO A 427 -4.74 0.30 19.95
CA PRO A 427 -6.08 0.60 19.47
C PRO A 427 -6.04 1.84 18.56
N VAL A 428 -7.06 1.97 17.71
CA VAL A 428 -7.36 3.20 16.95
C VAL A 428 -8.62 3.89 17.47
N PRO A 429 -8.80 5.21 17.23
CA PRO A 429 -9.98 5.98 17.66
C PRO A 429 -11.34 5.36 17.31
N SER A 430 -11.40 4.57 16.24
CA SER A 430 -12.59 3.83 15.81
C SER A 430 -13.17 2.88 16.86
N ILE A 431 -12.42 2.53 17.91
CA ILE A 431 -12.87 1.61 18.97
C ILE A 431 -14.00 2.20 19.84
N GLY A 432 -14.19 3.53 19.80
CA GLY A 432 -15.26 4.25 20.49
C GLY A 432 -14.76 5.24 21.54
N ASP A 433 -15.69 5.79 22.31
CA ASP A 433 -15.48 6.96 23.19
C ASP A 433 -14.41 6.75 24.28
N ASN A 434 -14.11 5.50 24.65
CA ASN A 434 -13.09 5.17 25.64
C ASN A 434 -11.68 4.97 25.03
N PHE A 435 -11.45 5.42 23.79
CA PHE A 435 -10.18 5.26 23.07
C PHE A 435 -8.96 5.62 23.92
N ASP A 436 -8.94 6.82 24.53
CA ASP A 436 -7.83 7.31 25.34
C ASP A 436 -7.49 6.39 26.53
N GLU A 437 -8.52 5.88 27.23
CA GLU A 437 -8.36 4.97 28.36
C GLU A 437 -7.84 3.61 27.90
N ILE A 438 -8.46 3.04 26.86
CA ILE A 438 -8.06 1.75 26.29
C ILE A 438 -6.62 1.82 25.78
N PHE A 439 -6.22 2.92 25.13
CA PHE A 439 -4.86 3.11 24.65
C PHE A 439 -3.86 3.11 25.82
N LYS A 440 -4.13 3.87 26.89
CA LYS A 440 -3.25 3.92 28.07
C LYS A 440 -3.14 2.56 28.77
N GLU A 441 -4.23 1.83 28.93
CA GLU A 441 -4.18 0.47 29.47
C GLU A 441 -3.43 -0.49 28.54
N THR A 442 -3.55 -0.33 27.23
CA THR A 442 -2.77 -1.11 26.24
C THR A 442 -1.26 -0.83 26.38
N VAL A 443 -0.87 0.44 26.56
CA VAL A 443 0.53 0.81 26.81
C VAL A 443 1.04 0.15 28.09
N LYS A 444 0.25 0.16 29.17
CA LYS A 444 0.62 -0.52 30.43
C LYS A 444 0.84 -2.01 30.22
N ILE A 445 -0.05 -2.68 29.48
CA ILE A 445 0.09 -4.11 29.16
C ILE A 445 1.36 -4.38 28.34
N ASN A 446 1.60 -3.57 27.30
CA ASN A 446 2.77 -3.71 26.44
C ASN A 446 4.10 -3.42 27.17
N THR A 447 4.07 -2.68 28.27
CA THR A 447 5.27 -2.28 29.04
C THR A 447 5.47 -3.06 30.35
N LEU A 448 4.71 -4.15 30.54
CA LEU A 448 4.87 -5.05 31.68
C LEU A 448 6.29 -5.65 31.77
N ASP A 449 6.70 -6.06 32.98
CA ASP A 449 8.02 -6.66 33.21
C ASP A 449 8.19 -7.96 32.42
N LYS A 450 8.89 -7.86 31.30
CA LYS A 450 9.20 -8.96 30.39
C LYS A 450 9.81 -10.17 31.09
N LYS A 451 10.71 -9.96 32.06
CA LYS A 451 11.37 -11.06 32.77
C LYS A 451 10.37 -11.81 33.65
N LEU A 452 9.55 -11.07 34.40
CA LEU A 452 8.52 -11.67 35.25
C LEU A 452 7.57 -12.54 34.42
N TYR A 453 7.05 -12.03 33.31
CA TYR A 453 6.09 -12.77 32.49
C TYR A 453 6.73 -13.91 31.69
N LYS A 454 8.01 -13.77 31.30
CA LYS A 454 8.79 -14.88 30.73
C LYS A 454 8.91 -16.06 31.69
N ASP A 455 9.21 -15.81 32.96
CA ASP A 455 9.35 -16.85 33.98
C ASP A 455 8.00 -17.55 34.26
N ILE A 456 6.91 -16.77 34.27
CA ILE A 456 5.54 -17.30 34.36
C ILE A 456 5.22 -18.19 33.16
N GLN A 457 5.48 -17.72 31.93
CA GLN A 457 5.21 -18.49 30.71
C GLN A 457 6.06 -19.76 30.67
N GLN A 458 7.33 -19.69 31.06
CA GLN A 458 8.21 -20.86 31.13
C GLN A 458 7.67 -21.90 32.11
N THR A 459 7.18 -21.47 33.26
CA THR A 459 6.57 -22.38 34.24
C THR A 459 5.36 -23.11 33.66
N ILE A 460 4.54 -22.42 32.85
CA ILE A 460 3.40 -23.03 32.15
C ILE A 460 3.90 -24.05 31.12
N ILE A 461 4.88 -23.69 30.30
CA ILE A 461 5.49 -24.57 29.28
C ILE A 461 6.06 -25.83 29.94
N ASP A 462 6.92 -25.67 30.94
CA ASP A 462 7.56 -26.78 31.67
C ASP A 462 6.54 -27.72 32.33
N THR A 463 5.34 -27.21 32.63
CA THR A 463 4.24 -28.00 33.16
C THR A 463 3.51 -28.76 32.04
N LEU A 464 3.24 -28.10 30.91
CA LEU A 464 2.58 -28.70 29.75
C LEU A 464 3.46 -29.77 29.07
N ASP A 465 4.77 -29.57 29.04
CA ASP A 465 5.74 -30.53 28.49
C ASP A 465 5.76 -31.88 29.23
N LYS A 466 5.16 -31.95 30.42
CA LYS A 466 5.00 -33.18 31.20
C LYS A 466 3.65 -33.87 30.98
N ALA A 467 2.70 -33.20 30.33
CA ALA A 467 1.36 -33.74 30.12
C ALA A 467 1.34 -34.66 28.90
N ASP A 468 0.55 -35.74 28.95
CA ASP A 468 0.25 -36.59 27.79
C ASP A 468 -0.85 -35.96 26.91
N HIS A 469 -1.79 -35.24 27.52
CA HIS A 469 -2.81 -34.47 26.82
C HIS A 469 -3.28 -33.25 27.62
N VAL A 470 -3.79 -32.25 26.90
CA VAL A 470 -4.52 -31.12 27.48
C VAL A 470 -6.01 -31.30 27.19
N ARG A 471 -6.84 -31.27 28.24
CA ARG A 471 -8.29 -31.31 28.11
C ARG A 471 -8.87 -29.90 28.20
N VAL A 472 -9.51 -29.45 27.14
CA VAL A 472 -10.22 -28.16 27.11
C VAL A 472 -11.72 -28.41 27.26
N VAL A 473 -12.29 -27.90 28.36
CA VAL A 473 -13.71 -28.06 28.69
C VAL A 473 -14.38 -26.68 28.74
N GLY A 474 -15.42 -26.51 27.92
CA GLY A 474 -16.25 -25.31 27.92
C GLY A 474 -17.04 -25.18 29.22
N LYS A 475 -17.24 -23.94 29.68
CA LYS A 475 -18.08 -23.63 30.85
C LYS A 475 -19.51 -23.27 30.41
N GLY A 476 -20.50 -23.70 31.19
CA GLY A 476 -21.91 -23.36 30.97
C GLY A 476 -22.49 -24.03 29.73
N ASN A 477 -23.05 -23.24 28.80
CA ASN A 477 -23.64 -23.75 27.55
C ASN A 477 -22.61 -24.07 26.46
N ASN A 478 -21.33 -23.74 26.69
CA ASN A 478 -20.26 -24.07 25.75
C ASN A 478 -20.00 -25.59 25.76
N LYS A 479 -20.23 -26.24 24.62
CA LYS A 479 -20.10 -27.70 24.45
C LYS A 479 -18.69 -28.18 24.11
N THR A 480 -17.69 -27.30 24.10
CA THR A 480 -16.31 -27.68 23.82
C THR A 480 -15.84 -28.74 24.82
N TYR A 481 -15.47 -29.90 24.29
CA TYR A 481 -14.82 -30.96 25.04
C TYR A 481 -13.81 -31.61 24.09
N ILE A 482 -12.57 -31.14 24.14
CA ILE A 482 -11.50 -31.62 23.28
C ILE A 482 -10.33 -32.10 24.14
N ASN A 483 -9.72 -33.21 23.73
CA ASN A 483 -8.43 -33.66 24.25
C ASN A 483 -7.40 -33.44 23.15
N VAL A 484 -6.41 -32.61 23.44
CA VAL A 484 -5.28 -32.34 22.54
C VAL A 484 -4.11 -33.16 23.06
N SER A 485 -3.71 -34.19 22.32
CA SER A 485 -2.52 -34.97 22.67
C SER A 485 -1.26 -34.09 22.55
N MET A 486 -0.38 -34.16 23.54
CA MET A 486 0.90 -33.48 23.51
C MET A 486 1.95 -34.32 22.76
N GLN A 487 2.99 -33.68 22.24
CA GLN A 487 4.11 -34.38 21.61
C GLN A 487 4.94 -35.09 22.69
N GLU A 488 5.38 -36.31 22.41
CA GLU A 488 6.27 -37.03 23.30
C GLU A 488 7.66 -36.36 23.32
N ILE A 489 8.07 -35.88 24.50
CA ILE A 489 9.39 -35.31 24.74
C ILE A 489 10.31 -36.40 25.27
N LYS A 490 11.39 -36.70 24.53
CA LYS A 490 12.35 -37.75 24.90
C LYS A 490 13.49 -37.20 25.74
N ASN A 491 13.85 -35.94 25.51
CA ASN A 491 14.90 -35.27 26.25
C ASN A 491 14.44 -33.90 26.77
N PRO A 492 13.83 -33.84 27.97
CA PRO A 492 13.31 -32.61 28.56
C PRO A 492 14.37 -31.51 28.78
N ASP A 493 15.66 -31.85 28.81
CA ASP A 493 16.74 -30.86 28.95
C ASP A 493 17.08 -30.13 27.64
N LYS A 494 16.57 -30.61 26.50
CA LYS A 494 16.91 -30.10 25.16
C LYS A 494 15.70 -29.89 24.24
N GLU A 495 14.55 -30.44 24.59
CA GLU A 495 13.34 -30.47 23.78
C GLU A 495 12.19 -29.86 24.59
N THR A 496 11.35 -29.09 23.91
CA THR A 496 10.10 -28.53 24.44
C THR A 496 9.05 -28.57 23.34
N SER A 497 7.78 -28.75 23.70
CA SER A 497 6.67 -28.71 22.74
C SER A 497 6.23 -27.28 22.42
N PHE A 498 6.66 -26.30 23.22
CA PHE A 498 6.17 -24.93 23.14
C PHE A 498 7.33 -23.93 23.11
N GLU A 499 7.14 -22.84 22.37
CA GLU A 499 8.07 -21.73 22.35
C GLU A 499 7.67 -20.68 23.40
N ASN A 500 8.64 -20.23 24.19
CA ASN A 500 8.44 -19.07 25.05
C ASN A 500 8.60 -17.80 24.21
N CYS A 501 7.51 -17.04 24.06
CA CYS A 501 7.47 -15.87 23.18
C CYS A 501 7.99 -14.58 23.84
N LEU A 502 8.54 -14.66 25.06
CA LEU A 502 9.03 -13.54 25.86
C LEU A 502 10.54 -13.61 26.18
#